data_AF-A0A3D2IG38-F1
#
_entry.id   AF-A0A3D2IG38-F1
#
_cell.length_a   1.000
_cell.length_b   1.000
_cell.length_c   1.000
_cell.angle_alpha   90.00
_cell.angle_beta   90.00
_cell.angle_gamma   90.00
#
_symmetry.space_group_name_H-M   'P 1'
#
loop_
_entity.id
_entity.type
_entity.pdbx_description
1 polymer ?
#
loop_
_entity_poly.entity_id
_entity_poly.type
_entity_poly.pdbx_seq_one_letter_code
_entity_poly.pdbx_strand_id
1 'polypeptide(L)'
;GIRVREQAYFKKKLISEHNTEQLPTIDILDLFPDLNEVIDSYSFLIGTSLITDLVLLKSLAQKYDECAYLEIGSWRGESLVNVSNVTKDCTSLTLSPDEMRTLNFKEDFIKVHGVFS
;
A
#
# COMPACT_ATOMS: atom_id res chain seq x y z
N GLY A 1 -18.84 16.54 -5.81
CA GLY A 1 -17.67 16.92 -4.99
C GLY A 1 -16.41 16.98 -5.84
N ILE A 2 -15.29 17.44 -5.28
CA ILE A 2 -13.99 17.58 -5.99
C ILE A 2 -13.57 16.27 -6.67
N ARG A 3 -13.63 15.14 -5.96
CA ARG A 3 -13.31 13.79 -6.50
C ARG A 3 -14.09 13.41 -7.78
N VAL A 4 -15.37 13.77 -7.85
CA VAL A 4 -16.21 13.48 -9.03
C VAL A 4 -15.75 14.27 -10.25
N ARG A 5 -15.30 15.52 -10.04
CA ARG A 5 -14.76 16.37 -11.11
C ARG A 5 -13.41 15.85 -11.59
N GLU A 6 -12.54 15.41 -10.67
CA GLU A 6 -11.26 14.80 -11.01
C GLU A 6 -11.44 13.49 -11.78
N GLN A 7 -12.32 12.59 -11.32
CA GLN A 7 -12.64 11.37 -12.07
C GLN A 7 -13.17 11.68 -13.47
N ALA A 8 -14.07 12.65 -13.62
CA ALA A 8 -14.57 13.05 -14.93
C ALA A 8 -13.47 13.62 -15.84
N TYR A 9 -12.52 14.37 -15.26
CA TYR A 9 -11.36 14.89 -15.99
C TYR A 9 -10.45 13.76 -16.48
N PHE A 10 -10.05 12.84 -15.60
CA PHE A 10 -9.16 11.74 -15.97
C PHE A 10 -9.82 10.74 -16.93
N LYS A 11 -11.13 10.49 -16.80
CA LYS A 11 -11.89 9.67 -17.74
C LYS A 11 -11.89 10.30 -19.14
N LYS A 12 -12.12 11.61 -19.26
CA LYS A 12 -12.02 12.33 -20.54
C LYS A 12 -10.63 12.21 -21.14
N LYS A 13 -9.59 12.35 -20.32
CA LYS A 13 -8.19 12.25 -20.75
C LYS A 13 -7.85 10.86 -21.29
N LEU A 14 -8.26 9.80 -20.59
CA LEU A 14 -8.10 8.41 -21.02
C LEU A 14 -8.76 8.15 -22.39
N ILE A 15 -9.99 8.64 -22.56
CA ILE A 15 -10.71 8.49 -23.84
C ILE A 15 -9.98 9.24 -24.96
N SER A 16 -9.54 10.48 -24.71
CA SER A 16 -8.88 11.29 -25.75
C SER A 16 -7.49 10.77 -26.14
N GLU A 17 -6.73 10.25 -25.18
CA GLU A 17 -5.33 9.85 -25.40
C GLU A 17 -5.19 8.37 -25.79
N HIS A 18 -6.12 7.52 -25.34
CA HIS A 18 -5.99 6.07 -25.42
C HIS A 18 -7.24 5.36 -25.96
N ASN A 19 -8.31 6.09 -26.29
CA ASN A 19 -9.59 5.54 -26.76
C ASN A 19 -10.13 4.42 -25.85
N THR A 20 -9.89 4.56 -24.54
CA THR A 20 -10.41 3.64 -23.52
C THR A 20 -11.07 4.44 -22.40
N GLU A 21 -12.13 3.90 -21.82
CA GLU A 21 -12.82 4.50 -20.69
C GLU A 21 -12.23 4.11 -19.33
N GLN A 22 -11.52 2.97 -19.29
CA GLN A 22 -10.93 2.40 -18.09
C GLN A 22 -9.75 1.49 -18.45
N LEU A 23 -8.88 1.22 -17.48
CA LEU A 23 -7.88 0.16 -17.61
C LEU A 23 -8.55 -1.21 -17.42
N PRO A 24 -7.96 -2.30 -17.95
CA PRO A 24 -8.37 -3.64 -17.58
C PRO A 24 -8.37 -3.81 -16.06
N THR A 25 -9.43 -4.40 -15.52
CA THR A 25 -9.60 -4.65 -14.08
C THR A 25 -9.90 -6.14 -13.89
N ILE A 26 -9.57 -6.65 -12.69
CA ILE A 26 -9.83 -8.03 -12.28
C ILE A 26 -10.46 -7.99 -10.89
N ASP A 27 -11.39 -8.92 -10.61
CA ASP A 27 -11.93 -9.07 -9.27
C ASP A 27 -10.85 -9.69 -8.36
N ILE A 28 -10.75 -9.21 -7.12
CA ILE A 28 -9.83 -9.80 -6.15
C ILE A 28 -10.16 -11.27 -5.87
N LEU A 29 -11.44 -11.66 -5.99
CA LEU A 29 -11.89 -13.04 -5.84
C LEU A 29 -11.52 -13.92 -7.04
N ASP A 30 -11.28 -13.34 -8.23
CA ASP A 30 -10.72 -14.08 -9.35
C ASP A 30 -9.24 -14.43 -9.10
N LEU A 31 -8.53 -13.60 -8.32
CA LEU A 31 -7.14 -13.84 -7.92
C LEU A 31 -7.03 -14.77 -6.70
N PHE A 32 -7.97 -14.64 -5.76
CA PHE A 32 -8.02 -15.36 -4.49
C PHE A 32 -9.47 -15.83 -4.20
N PRO A 33 -9.90 -16.98 -4.76
CA PRO A 33 -11.29 -17.44 -4.63
C PRO A 33 -11.73 -17.69 -3.18
N ASP A 34 -10.81 -18.15 -2.34
CA ASP A 34 -11.05 -18.46 -0.92
C ASP A 34 -10.57 -17.35 0.01
N LEU A 35 -10.66 -16.09 -0.44
CA LEU A 35 -10.15 -14.93 0.29
C LEU A 35 -10.72 -14.86 1.71
N ASN A 36 -9.86 -15.06 2.71
CA ASN A 36 -10.22 -15.01 4.12
C ASN A 36 -9.07 -14.42 4.94
N GLU A 37 -8.80 -13.12 4.71
CA GLU A 37 -7.71 -12.40 5.37
C GLU A 37 -8.17 -11.57 6.56
N VAL A 38 -7.30 -11.48 7.56
CA VAL A 38 -7.45 -10.62 8.73
C VAL A 38 -6.36 -9.55 8.70
N ILE A 39 -6.76 -8.28 8.86
CA ILE A 39 -5.87 -7.13 8.99
C ILE A 39 -5.91 -6.66 10.44
N ASP A 40 -4.85 -6.94 11.19
CA ASP A 40 -4.79 -6.73 12.64
C ASP A 40 -4.33 -5.30 12.99
N SER A 41 -3.56 -4.66 12.11
CA SER A 41 -2.99 -3.33 12.34
C SER A 41 -3.43 -2.35 11.27
N TYR A 42 -4.28 -1.39 11.63
CA TYR A 42 -4.72 -0.33 10.72
C TYR A 42 -5.00 0.95 11.50
N SER A 43 -4.31 2.04 11.15
CA SER A 43 -4.36 3.29 11.92
C SER A 43 -5.58 4.15 11.64
N PHE A 44 -6.31 3.90 10.53
CA PHE A 44 -7.36 4.78 9.99
C PHE A 44 -6.90 6.23 9.71
N LEU A 45 -5.59 6.49 9.74
CA LEU A 45 -5.02 7.79 9.41
C LEU A 45 -4.89 7.96 7.90
N ILE A 46 -4.92 9.22 7.46
CA ILE A 46 -4.80 9.54 6.03
C ILE A 46 -3.42 9.17 5.46
N GLY A 47 -3.40 8.85 4.17
CA GLY A 47 -2.17 8.62 3.42
C GLY A 47 -1.50 7.27 3.67
N THR A 48 -2.22 6.29 4.20
CA THR A 48 -1.81 4.87 4.16
C THR A 48 -2.58 4.12 3.07
N SER A 49 -2.17 2.88 2.81
CA SER A 49 -2.84 1.95 1.88
C SER A 49 -4.26 1.63 2.33
N LEU A 50 -5.16 1.32 1.40
CA LEU A 50 -6.51 0.87 1.75
C LEU A 50 -6.46 -0.55 2.33
N ILE A 51 -7.51 -0.95 3.06
CA ILE A 51 -7.66 -2.33 3.56
C ILE A 51 -7.57 -3.34 2.41
N THR A 52 -8.15 -3.01 1.25
CA THR A 52 -8.07 -3.86 0.04
C THR A 52 -6.64 -4.05 -0.45
N ASP A 53 -5.80 -3.02 -0.34
CA ASP A 53 -4.40 -3.07 -0.75
C ASP A 53 -3.60 -3.96 0.23
N LEU A 54 -3.87 -3.86 1.53
CA LEU A 54 -3.23 -4.71 2.55
C LEU A 54 -3.61 -6.18 2.39
N VAL A 55 -4.90 -6.45 2.13
CA VAL A 55 -5.40 -7.79 1.85
C VAL A 55 -4.75 -8.35 0.58
N LEU A 56 -4.64 -7.55 -0.49
CA LEU A 56 -3.96 -7.94 -1.72
C LEU A 56 -2.49 -8.31 -1.45
N LEU A 57 -1.74 -7.49 -0.73
CA LEU A 57 -0.33 -7.74 -0.42
C LEU A 57 -0.14 -9.02 0.40
N LYS A 58 -0.94 -9.18 1.47
CA LYS A 58 -0.88 -10.35 2.35
C LYS A 58 -1.26 -11.64 1.62
N SER A 59 -2.33 -11.60 0.83
CA SER A 59 -2.77 -12.75 0.02
C SER A 59 -1.74 -13.11 -1.06
N LEU A 60 -1.09 -12.12 -1.69
CA LEU A 60 -0.01 -12.37 -2.65
C LEU A 60 1.19 -13.03 -1.98
N ALA A 61 1.60 -12.57 -0.80
CA ALA A 61 2.75 -13.12 -0.08
C ALA A 61 2.55 -14.60 0.26
N GLN A 62 1.36 -14.98 0.74
CA GLN A 62 1.00 -16.37 1.05
C GLN A 62 1.07 -17.34 -0.15
N LYS A 63 1.00 -16.83 -1.39
CA LYS A 63 1.09 -17.69 -2.59
C LYS A 63 2.51 -18.22 -2.85
N TYR A 64 3.51 -17.67 -2.18
CA TYR A 64 4.90 -18.06 -2.35
C TYR A 64 5.40 -18.78 -1.12
N ASP A 65 5.90 -20.00 -1.30
CA ASP A 65 6.63 -20.70 -0.25
C ASP A 65 7.88 -19.90 0.12
N GLU A 66 8.15 -19.79 1.41
CA GLU A 66 9.28 -19.04 1.96
C GLU A 66 9.38 -17.58 1.43
N CYS A 67 8.24 -16.90 1.25
CA CYS A 67 8.19 -15.55 0.68
C CYS A 67 9.15 -14.56 1.39
N ALA A 68 9.99 -13.89 0.59
CA ALA A 68 10.82 -12.76 1.01
C ALA A 68 10.23 -11.46 0.47
N TYR A 69 9.73 -10.62 1.37
CA TYR A 69 9.05 -9.37 1.06
C TYR A 69 9.98 -8.17 1.27
N LEU A 70 10.06 -7.31 0.25
CA LEU A 70 10.79 -6.04 0.30
C LEU A 70 9.83 -4.89 0.02
N GLU A 71 9.76 -3.94 0.95
CA GLU A 71 9.03 -2.68 0.80
C GLU A 71 10.00 -1.51 0.71
N ILE A 72 9.75 -0.57 -0.20
CA ILE A 72 10.50 0.69 -0.28
C ILE A 72 9.60 1.82 0.24
N GLY A 73 9.97 2.35 1.40
CA GLY A 73 9.22 3.35 2.14
C GLY A 73 8.23 2.73 3.12
N SER A 74 8.61 2.59 4.39
CA SER A 74 7.75 2.00 5.43
C SER A 74 6.51 2.84 5.77
N TRP A 75 6.59 4.16 5.56
CA TRP A 75 5.65 5.10 6.15
C TRP A 75 5.44 4.80 7.63
N ARG A 76 4.20 4.63 8.10
CA ARG A 76 3.89 4.18 9.47
C ARG A 76 4.12 2.69 9.72
N GLY A 77 4.28 1.87 8.68
CA GLY A 77 4.54 0.42 8.78
C GLY A 77 3.29 -0.46 8.72
N GLU A 78 2.11 0.05 8.35
CA GLU A 78 0.87 -0.74 8.34
C GLU A 78 0.92 -1.92 7.35
N SER A 79 1.53 -1.74 6.18
CA SER A 79 1.80 -2.81 5.20
C SER A 79 2.69 -3.89 5.79
N LEU A 80 3.88 -3.49 6.26
CA LEU A 80 4.92 -4.41 6.73
C LEU A 80 4.41 -5.32 7.86
N VAL A 81 3.76 -4.76 8.87
CA VAL A 81 3.29 -5.54 10.03
C VAL A 81 2.22 -6.57 9.62
N ASN A 82 1.32 -6.23 8.69
CA ASN A 82 0.28 -7.16 8.24
C ASN A 82 0.81 -8.26 7.32
N VAL A 83 1.92 -8.03 6.61
CA VAL A 83 2.53 -9.02 5.71
C VAL A 83 3.59 -9.88 6.41
N SER A 84 4.20 -9.36 7.47
CA SER A 84 5.28 -10.03 8.22
C SER A 84 4.90 -11.40 8.78
N ASN A 85 3.61 -11.62 9.10
CA ASN A 85 3.16 -12.88 9.70
C ASN A 85 2.95 -14.03 8.70
N VAL A 86 3.00 -13.74 7.40
CA VAL A 86 2.84 -14.72 6.31
C VAL A 86 4.10 -14.84 5.43
N THR A 87 5.20 -14.20 5.84
CA THR A 87 6.46 -14.16 5.10
C THR A 87 7.58 -14.74 5.94
N LYS A 88 8.62 -15.27 5.26
CA LYS A 88 9.83 -15.78 5.92
C LYS A 88 10.81 -14.64 6.24
N ASP A 89 10.90 -13.68 5.33
CA ASP A 89 11.70 -12.47 5.47
C ASP A 89 10.84 -11.28 5.07
N CYS A 90 10.86 -10.21 5.86
CA CYS A 90 10.06 -9.02 5.65
C CYS A 90 10.92 -7.80 5.97
N THR A 91 11.39 -7.12 4.94
CA THR A 91 12.34 -6.01 5.04
C THR A 91 11.72 -4.74 4.46
N SER A 92 11.86 -3.62 5.18
CA SER A 92 11.54 -2.29 4.64
C SER A 92 12.80 -1.46 4.50
N LEU A 93 12.99 -0.86 3.33
CA LEU A 93 14.02 0.14 3.06
C LEU A 93 13.42 1.53 3.17
N THR A 94 13.87 2.31 4.14
CA THR A 94 13.40 3.69 4.32
C THR A 94 14.50 4.61 4.85
N LEU A 95 14.27 5.92 4.74
CA LEU A 95 15.20 6.91 5.27
C LEU A 95 15.26 6.81 6.80
N SER A 96 16.46 6.90 7.35
CA SER A 96 16.66 7.07 8.79
C SER A 96 16.14 8.44 9.24
N PRO A 97 15.81 8.61 10.54
CA PRO A 97 15.44 9.91 11.09
C PRO A 97 16.48 11.02 10.80
N ASP A 98 17.77 10.69 10.79
CA ASP A 98 18.84 11.65 10.52
C ASP A 98 18.91 12.06 9.04
N GLU A 99 18.68 11.13 8.11
CA GLU A 99 18.54 11.45 6.69
C GLU A 99 17.30 12.32 6.45
N MET A 100 16.17 12.01 7.10
CA MET A 100 14.97 12.84 7.03
C MET A 100 15.18 14.27 7.55
N ARG A 101 15.91 14.43 8.66
CA ARG A 101 16.30 15.76 9.18
C ARG A 101 17.21 16.50 8.22
N THR A 102 18.16 15.80 7.61
CA THR A 102 19.07 16.37 6.59
C THR A 102 18.30 16.87 5.36
N LEU A 103 17.16 16.25 5.05
CA LEU A 103 16.23 16.68 3.99
C LEU A 103 15.17 17.70 4.46
N ASN A 104 15.31 18.25 5.67
CA ASN A 104 14.41 19.24 6.27
C ASN A 104 12.95 18.77 6.42
N PHE A 105 12.72 17.47 6.63
CA PHE A 105 11.39 16.99 7.02
C PHE A 105 11.02 17.45 8.44
N LYS A 106 9.73 17.66 8.68
CA LYS A 106 9.22 18.10 9.99
C LYS A 106 9.31 16.96 11.00
N GLU A 107 9.65 17.26 12.25
CA GLU A 107 9.76 16.24 13.32
C GLU A 107 8.46 15.43 13.52
N ASP A 108 7.28 16.02 13.36
CA ASP A 108 6.02 15.27 13.49
C ASP A 108 5.81 14.26 12.35
N PHE A 109 6.38 14.51 11.17
CA PHE A 109 6.43 13.54 10.07
C PHE A 109 7.42 12.41 10.38
N ILE A 110 8.58 12.74 10.94
CA ILE A 110 9.62 11.77 11.30
C ILE A 110 9.12 10.82 12.40
N LYS A 111 8.43 11.35 13.42
CA LYS A 111 7.94 10.57 14.57
C LYS A 111 6.92 9.49 14.23
N VAL A 112 6.15 9.68 13.16
CA VAL A 112 5.13 8.69 12.76
C VAL A 112 5.71 7.60 11.87
N HIS A 113 6.97 7.69 11.49
CA HIS A 113 7.58 6.73 10.58
C HIS A 113 7.98 5.45 11.33
N GLY A 114 7.53 4.30 10.83
CA GLY A 114 7.83 2.97 11.39
C GLY A 114 7.10 2.63 12.69
N VAL A 115 6.01 3.30 13.04
CA VAL A 115 5.26 3.05 14.30
C VAL A 115 4.80 1.59 14.45
N PHE A 116 4.52 0.90 13.36
CA PHE A 116 4.07 -0.51 13.35
C PHE A 116 5.17 -1.53 13.01
N SER A 117 6.39 -1.09 12.68
CA SER A 117 7.47 -1.94 12.12
C SER A 117 8.74 -1.93 12.94
#